data_AF-A0A9W4IKW5-F1
#
_entry.id   AF-A0A9W4IKW5-F1
#
_cell.length_a   1.000
_cell.length_b   1.000
_cell.length_c   1.000
_cell.angle_alpha   90.00
_cell.angle_beta   90.00
_cell.angle_gamma   90.00
#
_symmetry.space_group_name_H-M   'P 1'
#
loop_
_entity.id
_entity.type
_entity.pdbx_description
1 polymer ?
#
loop_
_entity_poly.entity_id
_entity_poly.type
_entity_poly.pdbx_seq_one_letter_code
_entity_poly.pdbx_strand_id
1 'polypeptide(L)'
;MTTQGPLTAYLLSSTPNALTRATTHPFLAAAGRGTLPKPLLSQWLSQDRLYAQSYIRFIGLLLSKIRLPTQNPSTVPLPSSEHNAINVLIDALVNIRTELALFEKTAADYSLDLTAISAEEGGCTLTSCGSGSSITTSAGISTAGSGSTPGLTGGFIGKALVDNGNGNGNGNGNGNGNGNGNGNGNGNGNGNGAMSAVAAQHALCLSQGECQMPSNGEICIPTEPLGKPRTATPEPASISASGGPGSGSKAALEKCGTIFFCASRTTKAYIDMFMSAGSSGVSVVEGLAVLWATEVCYLRSWRYAARCMREDVSSGDYSCDADGGALREKFIENWSSVEFEGFVNQIGDVLDEMAGQIKGAEESEIMRGRCLEWWRQIVWLEERFWPDV
;
A
#
# COMPACT_ATOMS: atom_id res chain seq x y z
N MET A 1 -26.24 26.77 9.37
CA MET A 1 -25.29 27.16 8.32
C MET A 1 -24.15 27.88 9.01
N THR A 2 -22.98 27.26 9.07
CA THR A 2 -21.75 27.90 9.55
C THR A 2 -21.44 29.09 8.65
N THR A 3 -21.08 30.24 9.23
CA THR A 3 -20.74 31.48 8.50
C THR A 3 -19.41 31.40 7.73
N GLN A 4 -18.74 30.26 7.80
CA GLN A 4 -17.47 29.96 7.17
C GLN A 4 -17.79 28.94 6.06
N GLY A 5 -17.42 29.24 4.82
CA GLY A 5 -17.73 28.42 3.63
C GLY A 5 -17.11 27.01 3.65
N PRO A 6 -17.15 26.28 2.52
CA PRO A 6 -16.64 24.92 2.42
C PRO A 6 -15.19 24.79 2.92
N LEU A 7 -14.87 23.71 3.64
CA LEU A 7 -13.53 23.44 4.16
C LEU A 7 -12.54 23.27 3.00
N THR A 8 -12.94 22.57 1.94
CA THR A 8 -12.12 22.40 0.72
C THR A 8 -11.70 23.76 0.12
N ALA A 9 -12.65 24.69 -0.01
CA ALA A 9 -12.39 26.03 -0.52
C ALA A 9 -11.42 26.81 0.37
N TYR A 10 -11.58 26.69 1.70
CA TYR A 10 -10.64 27.28 2.65
C TYR A 10 -9.21 26.74 2.48
N LEU A 11 -9.05 25.41 2.38
CA LEU A 11 -7.74 24.77 2.21
C LEU A 11 -7.06 25.23 0.90
N LEU A 12 -7.78 25.22 -0.22
CA LEU A 12 -7.26 25.71 -1.51
C LEU A 12 -6.77 27.16 -1.45
N SER A 13 -7.52 28.02 -0.74
CA SER A 13 -7.18 29.44 -0.62
C SER A 13 -6.02 29.73 0.35
N SER A 14 -5.65 28.76 1.19
CA SER A 14 -4.70 28.97 2.28
C SER A 14 -3.24 29.02 1.83
N THR A 15 -2.86 28.33 0.75
CA THR A 15 -1.47 28.26 0.26
C THR A 15 -1.34 28.30 -1.28
N PRO A 16 -1.93 29.30 -1.98
CA PRO A 16 -2.05 29.30 -3.44
C PRO A 16 -0.70 29.21 -4.17
N ASN A 17 0.32 29.91 -3.67
CA ASN A 17 1.66 29.91 -4.28
C ASN A 17 2.37 28.57 -4.11
N ALA A 18 2.25 27.93 -2.94
CA ALA A 18 2.86 26.63 -2.69
C ALA A 18 2.15 25.54 -3.51
N LEU A 19 0.82 25.58 -3.56
CA LEU A 19 0.02 24.69 -4.40
C LEU A 19 0.39 24.82 -5.89
N THR A 20 0.59 26.05 -6.37
CA THR A 20 1.04 26.27 -7.75
C THR A 20 2.37 25.59 -8.01
N ARG A 21 3.39 25.82 -7.16
CA ARG A 21 4.71 25.17 -7.32
C ARG A 21 4.62 23.65 -7.27
N ALA A 22 3.80 23.12 -6.36
CA ALA A 22 3.59 21.69 -6.21
C ALA A 22 2.94 21.03 -7.44
N THR A 23 2.10 21.77 -8.18
CA THR A 23 1.27 21.24 -9.27
C THR A 23 1.67 21.70 -10.66
N THR A 24 2.72 22.51 -10.78
CA THR A 24 3.27 22.97 -12.07
C THR A 24 4.78 22.70 -12.19
N HIS A 25 5.23 21.57 -11.65
CA HIS A 25 6.64 21.18 -11.62
C HIS A 25 7.23 21.02 -13.04
N PRO A 26 8.54 21.31 -13.26
CA PRO A 26 9.22 21.07 -14.52
C PRO A 26 9.09 19.63 -15.04
N PHE A 27 9.08 18.65 -14.15
CA PHE A 27 8.82 17.23 -14.49
C PHE A 27 7.50 17.06 -15.25
N LEU A 28 6.43 17.70 -14.80
CA LEU A 28 5.10 17.63 -15.44
C LEU A 28 5.10 18.31 -16.81
N ALA A 29 5.87 19.39 -16.97
CA ALA A 29 6.03 20.04 -18.26
C ALA A 29 6.81 19.15 -19.24
N ALA A 30 7.88 18.49 -18.77
CA ALA A 30 8.65 17.52 -19.56
C ALA A 30 7.83 16.29 -19.93
N ALA A 31 7.00 15.79 -19.02
CA ALA A 31 6.03 14.72 -19.26
C ALA A 31 5.04 15.12 -20.36
N GLY A 32 4.42 16.30 -20.24
CA GLY A 32 3.52 16.84 -21.25
C GLY A 32 4.21 17.08 -22.60
N ARG A 33 5.52 17.33 -22.64
CA ARG A 33 6.31 17.56 -23.86
C ARG A 33 6.94 16.30 -24.46
N GLY A 34 6.76 15.13 -23.84
CA GLY A 34 7.37 13.89 -24.33
C GLY A 34 8.90 13.88 -24.22
N THR A 35 9.49 14.74 -23.38
CA THR A 35 10.94 14.87 -23.24
C THR A 35 11.50 14.13 -22.02
N LEU A 36 10.64 13.45 -21.24
CA LEU A 36 11.06 12.72 -20.04
C LEU A 36 11.67 11.35 -20.41
N PRO A 37 12.93 11.04 -20.03
CA PRO A 37 13.57 9.80 -20.44
C PRO A 37 13.08 8.59 -19.62
N LYS A 38 13.00 7.41 -20.25
CA LYS A 38 12.56 6.14 -19.61
C LYS A 38 13.16 5.84 -18.23
N PRO A 39 14.49 6.02 -17.98
CA PRO A 39 15.04 5.74 -16.65
C PRO A 39 14.47 6.64 -15.56
N LEU A 40 14.22 7.92 -15.87
CA LEU A 40 13.64 8.87 -14.93
C LEU A 40 12.16 8.58 -14.69
N LEU A 41 11.42 8.23 -15.75
CA LEU A 41 10.05 7.74 -15.62
C LEU A 41 9.99 6.48 -14.74
N SER A 42 10.89 5.52 -14.97
CA SER A 42 10.96 4.27 -14.20
C SER A 42 11.23 4.53 -12.72
N GLN A 43 12.17 5.43 -12.42
CA GLN A 43 12.48 5.85 -11.05
C GLN A 43 11.27 6.50 -10.37
N TRP A 44 10.60 7.44 -11.05
CA TRP A 44 9.41 8.08 -10.47
C TRP A 44 8.28 7.06 -10.25
N LEU A 45 8.00 6.22 -11.25
CA LEU A 45 6.90 5.24 -11.19
C LEU A 45 7.13 4.16 -10.13
N SER A 46 8.39 3.79 -9.85
CA SER A 46 8.72 2.88 -8.75
C SER A 46 8.39 3.48 -7.38
N GLN A 47 8.62 4.79 -7.21
CA GLN A 47 8.28 5.53 -6.00
C GLN A 47 6.77 5.73 -5.87
N ASP A 48 6.10 6.05 -6.98
CA ASP A 48 4.64 6.22 -7.01
C ASP A 48 3.91 4.90 -6.73
N ARG A 49 4.49 3.75 -7.13
CA ARG A 49 4.01 2.42 -6.74
C ARG A 49 4.05 2.19 -5.23
N LEU A 50 5.14 2.60 -4.55
CA LEU A 50 5.27 2.51 -3.09
C LEU A 50 4.25 3.40 -2.39
N TYR A 51 4.06 4.62 -2.91
CA TYR A 51 3.02 5.54 -2.46
C TYR A 51 1.63 4.87 -2.57
N ALA A 52 1.27 4.34 -3.75
CA ALA A 52 -0.02 3.67 -4.00
C ALA A 52 -0.26 2.46 -3.09
N GLN A 53 0.78 1.66 -2.80
CA GLN A 53 0.68 0.55 -1.84
C GLN A 53 0.38 1.03 -0.41
N SER A 54 0.97 2.15 0.01
CA SER A 54 0.72 2.72 1.33
C SER A 54 -0.65 3.41 1.43
N TYR A 55 -1.14 3.97 0.32
CA TYR A 55 -2.47 4.53 0.20
C TYR A 55 -3.54 3.46 0.54
N ILE A 56 -3.43 2.24 0.02
CA ILE A 56 -4.36 1.13 0.33
C ILE A 56 -4.49 0.91 1.85
N ARG A 57 -3.35 0.90 2.55
CA ARG A 57 -3.31 0.69 4.00
C ARG A 57 -3.97 1.85 4.73
N PHE A 58 -3.69 3.08 4.31
CA PHE A 58 -4.29 4.29 4.86
C PHE A 58 -5.81 4.29 4.73
N ILE A 59 -6.34 3.97 3.55
CA ILE A 59 -7.79 3.89 3.35
C ILE A 59 -8.42 2.78 4.20
N GLY A 60 -7.76 1.62 4.31
CA GLY A 60 -8.18 0.56 5.22
C GLY A 60 -8.26 1.01 6.69
N LEU A 61 -7.30 1.83 7.13
CA LEU A 61 -7.32 2.43 8.46
C LEU A 61 -8.49 3.42 8.62
N LEU A 62 -8.79 4.24 7.62
CA LEU A 62 -9.96 5.14 7.67
C LEU A 62 -11.28 4.38 7.75
N LEU A 63 -11.45 3.35 6.90
CA LEU A 63 -12.63 2.49 6.92
C LEU A 63 -12.85 1.85 8.29
N SER A 64 -11.77 1.43 8.97
CA SER A 64 -11.86 0.81 10.31
C SER A 64 -12.42 1.74 11.41
N LYS A 65 -12.33 3.07 11.20
CA LYS A 65 -12.80 4.09 12.14
C LYS A 65 -14.29 4.39 11.99
N ILE A 66 -14.84 4.21 10.79
CA ILE A 66 -16.22 4.58 10.51
C ILE A 66 -17.16 3.59 11.20
N ARG A 67 -18.21 4.12 11.81
CA ARG A 67 -19.28 3.33 12.44
C ARG A 67 -20.57 3.62 11.69
N LEU A 68 -21.12 2.60 11.05
CA LEU A 68 -22.42 2.70 10.42
C LEU A 68 -23.51 2.88 11.48
N PRO A 69 -24.53 3.71 11.23
CA PRO A 69 -25.67 3.84 12.13
C PRO A 69 -26.32 2.48 12.40
N THR A 70 -26.59 2.18 13.68
CA THR A 70 -27.25 0.94 14.12
C THR A 70 -28.78 1.04 14.17
N GLN A 71 -29.34 2.12 13.60
CA GLN A 71 -30.77 2.36 13.64
C GLN A 71 -31.52 1.37 12.73
N ASN A 72 -32.72 0.96 13.16
CA ASN A 72 -33.58 0.13 12.33
C ASN A 72 -33.81 0.83 10.98
N PRO A 73 -33.76 0.09 9.84
CA PRO A 73 -34.03 0.67 8.54
C PRO A 73 -35.38 1.38 8.56
N SER A 74 -35.36 2.70 8.42
CA SER A 74 -36.59 3.46 8.22
C SER A 74 -37.09 3.22 6.80
N THR A 75 -38.39 3.40 6.56
CA THR A 75 -39.00 3.25 5.22
C THR A 75 -38.40 4.18 4.16
N VAL A 76 -37.65 5.20 4.59
CA VAL A 76 -36.83 6.06 3.74
C VAL A 76 -35.38 5.97 4.24
N PRO A 77 -34.46 5.36 3.48
CA PRO A 77 -33.03 5.43 3.79
C PRO A 77 -32.57 6.86 3.63
N LEU A 78 -32.21 7.54 4.71
CA LEU A 78 -31.48 8.80 4.61
C LEU A 78 -29.99 8.44 4.52
N PRO A 79 -29.29 8.75 3.42
CA PRO A 79 -27.86 8.51 3.34
C PRO A 79 -27.17 9.32 4.43
N SER A 80 -26.40 8.65 5.29
CA SER A 80 -25.59 9.33 6.31
C SER A 80 -24.24 9.69 5.74
N SER A 81 -23.61 10.73 6.27
CA SER A 81 -22.26 11.13 5.87
C SER A 81 -21.23 10.00 6.08
N GLU A 82 -21.43 9.14 7.07
CA GLU A 82 -20.62 7.93 7.28
C GLU A 82 -20.78 6.92 6.14
N HIS A 83 -21.99 6.77 5.59
CA HIS A 83 -22.23 5.91 4.45
C HIS A 83 -21.57 6.47 3.18
N ASN A 84 -21.68 7.78 2.96
CA ASN A 84 -21.00 8.46 1.85
C ASN A 84 -19.47 8.35 1.97
N ALA A 85 -18.94 8.50 3.18
CA ALA A 85 -17.52 8.30 3.48
C ALA A 85 -17.05 6.86 3.19
N ILE A 86 -17.83 5.84 3.57
CA ILE A 86 -17.50 4.45 3.23
C ILE A 86 -17.49 4.25 1.71
N ASN A 87 -18.48 4.76 0.99
CA ASN A 87 -18.57 4.58 -0.45
C ASN A 87 -17.36 5.22 -1.15
N VAL A 88 -17.02 6.47 -0.84
CA VAL A 88 -15.87 7.14 -1.48
C VAL A 88 -14.53 6.48 -1.12
N LEU A 89 -14.38 5.93 0.09
CA LEU A 89 -13.19 5.17 0.48
C LEU A 89 -13.10 3.81 -0.23
N ILE A 90 -14.24 3.16 -0.50
CA ILE A 90 -14.26 1.93 -1.32
C ILE A 90 -13.89 2.25 -2.77
N ASP A 91 -14.46 3.33 -3.33
CA ASP A 91 -14.15 3.80 -4.68
C ASP A 91 -12.65 4.12 -4.81
N ALA A 92 -12.07 4.77 -3.79
CA ALA A 92 -10.63 5.02 -3.69
C ALA A 92 -9.80 3.72 -3.77
N LEU A 93 -10.20 2.66 -3.05
CA LEU A 93 -9.51 1.37 -3.10
C LEU A 93 -9.65 0.67 -4.47
N VAL A 94 -10.81 0.82 -5.11
CA VAL A 94 -11.03 0.28 -6.46
C VAL A 94 -10.17 1.01 -7.49
N ASN A 95 -10.10 2.34 -7.39
CA ASN A 95 -9.30 3.19 -8.27
C ASN A 95 -7.81 2.87 -8.12
N ILE A 96 -7.25 2.92 -6.91
CA ILE A 96 -5.81 2.68 -6.71
C ILE A 96 -5.38 1.26 -7.12
N ARG A 97 -6.26 0.26 -6.97
CA ARG A 97 -6.00 -1.10 -7.47
C ARG A 97 -5.94 -1.13 -9.00
N THR A 98 -6.82 -0.37 -9.65
CA THR A 98 -6.85 -0.25 -11.12
C THR A 98 -5.61 0.49 -11.63
N GLU A 99 -5.15 1.51 -10.91
CA GLU A 99 -3.91 2.24 -11.22
C GLU A 99 -2.66 1.36 -11.07
N LEU A 100 -2.57 0.55 -10.01
CA LEU A 100 -1.46 -0.41 -9.86
C LEU A 100 -1.42 -1.40 -11.04
N ALA A 101 -2.57 -1.85 -11.53
CA ALA A 101 -2.64 -2.69 -12.73
C ALA A 101 -2.25 -1.91 -14.01
N LEU A 102 -2.62 -0.63 -14.11
CA LEU A 102 -2.16 0.27 -15.17
C LEU A 102 -0.64 0.42 -15.16
N PHE A 103 -0.01 0.50 -13.98
CA PHE A 103 1.44 0.64 -13.82
C PHE A 103 2.14 -0.61 -14.36
N GLU A 104 1.69 -1.78 -13.94
CA GLU A 104 2.26 -3.06 -14.36
C GLU A 104 2.12 -3.29 -15.86
N LYS A 105 0.95 -2.99 -16.42
CA LYS A 105 0.71 -3.08 -17.86
C LYS A 105 1.59 -2.11 -18.65
N THR A 106 1.62 -0.84 -18.25
CA THR A 106 2.42 0.18 -18.94
C THR A 106 3.92 -0.11 -18.83
N ALA A 107 4.37 -0.63 -17.69
CA ALA A 107 5.76 -1.06 -17.55
C ALA A 107 6.13 -2.19 -18.51
N ALA A 108 5.24 -3.17 -18.71
CA ALA A 108 5.44 -4.24 -19.68
C ALA A 108 5.44 -3.70 -21.13
N ASP A 109 4.46 -2.86 -21.48
CA ASP A 109 4.28 -2.34 -22.83
C ASP A 109 5.45 -1.43 -23.28
N TYR A 110 5.99 -0.61 -22.37
CA TYR A 110 7.04 0.38 -22.68
C TYR A 110 8.43 0.02 -22.15
N SER A 111 8.60 -1.18 -21.57
CA SER A 111 9.87 -1.65 -20.97
C SER A 111 10.40 -0.73 -19.86
N LEU A 112 9.53 -0.39 -18.90
CA LEU A 112 9.89 0.39 -17.70
C LEU A 112 10.26 -0.54 -16.55
N ASP A 113 11.21 -0.12 -15.72
CA ASP A 113 11.63 -0.87 -14.53
C ASP A 113 10.96 -0.32 -13.27
N LEU A 114 9.93 -1.01 -12.78
CA LEU A 114 9.22 -0.64 -11.54
C LEU A 114 10.02 -0.90 -10.25
N THR A 115 11.28 -1.32 -10.36
CA THR A 115 12.22 -1.48 -9.24
C THR A 115 13.37 -0.48 -9.28
N ALA A 116 13.40 0.40 -10.29
CA ALA A 116 14.45 1.39 -10.47
C ALA A 116 14.53 2.35 -9.28
N ILE A 117 15.74 2.53 -8.76
CA ILE A 117 16.06 3.50 -7.70
C ILE A 117 17.00 4.57 -8.25
N SER A 118 16.87 5.80 -7.73
CA SER A 118 17.91 6.83 -7.89
C SER A 118 19.20 6.37 -7.23
N ALA A 119 20.34 6.55 -7.90
CA ALA A 119 21.66 6.28 -7.32
C ALA A 119 21.96 7.17 -6.10
N GLU A 120 21.22 8.28 -5.93
CA GLU A 120 21.54 9.37 -5.00
C GLU A 120 20.58 9.40 -3.79
N GLU A 121 19.37 8.85 -3.91
CA GLU A 121 18.30 9.00 -2.91
C GLU A 121 18.09 7.77 -2.03
N GLY A 122 18.64 6.61 -2.39
CA GLY A 122 18.41 5.35 -1.69
C GLY A 122 18.99 5.26 -0.28
N GLY A 123 19.81 6.24 0.18
CA GLY A 123 20.40 6.26 1.52
C GLY A 123 21.33 5.08 1.87
N CYS A 124 21.42 4.06 1.01
CA CYS A 124 22.31 2.93 1.14
C CYS A 124 23.64 3.24 0.44
N THR A 125 24.54 3.92 1.14
CA THR A 125 25.96 3.88 0.77
C THR A 125 26.46 2.44 0.86
N LEU A 126 26.80 1.84 -0.28
CA LEU A 126 27.43 0.52 -0.35
C LEU A 126 28.79 0.53 0.38
N THR A 127 28.82 0.12 1.65
CA THR A 127 30.07 -0.36 2.26
C THR A 127 30.20 -1.85 1.97
N SER A 128 30.90 -2.19 0.89
CA SER A 128 31.37 -3.55 0.66
C SER A 128 32.38 -3.92 1.75
N CYS A 129 31.97 -4.71 2.73
CA CYS A 129 32.88 -5.47 3.59
C CYS A 129 32.63 -6.97 3.38
N GLY A 130 33.74 -7.72 3.36
CA GLY A 130 33.87 -9.03 2.74
C GLY A 130 32.99 -10.16 3.28
N SER A 131 32.99 -11.24 2.50
CA SER A 131 32.45 -12.57 2.74
C SER A 131 31.94 -12.86 4.15
N GLY A 132 30.62 -12.80 4.32
CA GLY A 132 29.91 -13.28 5.51
C GLY A 132 28.44 -12.94 5.39
N SER A 133 27.55 -13.91 5.60
CA SER A 133 26.10 -13.84 5.41
C SER A 133 25.49 -12.44 5.58
N SER A 134 25.02 -11.88 4.46
CA SER A 134 24.09 -10.75 4.53
C SER A 134 22.74 -11.29 4.98
N ILE A 135 22.41 -11.09 6.26
CA ILE A 135 21.01 -11.03 6.67
C ILE A 135 20.49 -9.71 6.12
N THR A 136 19.99 -9.73 4.89
CA THR A 136 19.24 -8.61 4.33
C THR A 136 17.88 -8.59 5.03
N THR A 137 17.78 -7.82 6.12
CA THR A 137 16.48 -7.29 6.50
C THR A 137 16.09 -6.32 5.38
N SER A 138 15.41 -6.84 4.37
CA SER A 138 14.58 -5.98 3.55
C SER A 138 13.69 -5.24 4.53
N ALA A 139 13.76 -3.91 4.55
CA ALA A 139 12.68 -3.10 5.09
C ALA A 139 11.46 -3.19 4.14
N GLY A 140 11.21 -4.37 3.56
CA GLY A 140 9.97 -4.69 2.91
C GLY A 140 8.93 -4.72 4.02
N ILE A 141 8.12 -3.65 4.08
CA ILE A 141 6.75 -3.58 4.59
C ILE A 141 6.40 -4.75 5.53
N SER A 142 7.13 -4.86 6.64
CA SER A 142 6.87 -5.77 7.75
C SER A 142 6.80 -4.88 8.97
N THR A 143 5.65 -4.24 9.12
CA THR A 143 5.28 -3.47 10.31
C THR A 143 4.52 -4.37 11.29
N ALA A 144 5.00 -5.58 11.54
CA ALA A 144 4.84 -6.12 12.89
C ALA A 144 5.80 -5.30 13.75
N GLY A 145 5.32 -4.20 14.31
CA GLY A 145 6.12 -3.40 15.24
C GLY A 145 6.65 -4.33 16.33
N SER A 146 7.95 -4.25 16.60
CA SER A 146 8.49 -4.76 17.87
C SER A 146 7.71 -4.08 18.99
N GLY A 147 6.74 -4.81 19.57
CA GLY A 147 5.98 -4.38 20.73
C GLY A 147 6.92 -4.18 21.91
N SER A 148 7.43 -2.97 22.05
CA SER A 148 8.17 -2.52 23.23
C SER A 148 7.21 -1.75 24.14
N THR A 149 6.69 -2.52 25.11
CA THR A 149 6.29 -2.15 26.50
C THR A 149 5.12 -1.18 26.72
N PRO A 150 4.38 -1.34 27.83
CA PRO A 150 4.82 -0.91 29.17
C PRO A 150 4.85 -2.09 30.16
N GLY A 151 5.81 -2.19 31.08
CA GLY A 151 5.82 -1.34 32.26
C GLY A 151 4.98 -1.98 33.37
N LEU A 152 5.58 -2.92 34.11
CA LEU A 152 5.05 -3.54 35.33
C LEU A 152 5.02 -2.50 36.46
N THR A 153 3.82 -2.11 36.91
CA THR A 153 3.59 -1.64 38.29
C THR A 153 2.15 -1.95 38.74
N GLY A 154 2.02 -2.74 39.81
CA GLY A 154 0.89 -2.62 40.75
C GLY A 154 -0.23 -3.68 40.71
N GLY A 155 -0.08 -4.72 41.53
CA GLY A 155 -1.13 -5.12 42.49
C GLY A 155 -2.26 -6.05 42.04
N PHE A 156 -2.02 -7.37 42.09
CA PHE A 156 -3.09 -8.36 42.21
C PHE A 156 -3.47 -8.57 43.68
N ILE A 157 -4.75 -8.37 44.01
CA ILE A 157 -5.42 -9.07 45.10
C ILE A 157 -6.78 -9.56 44.56
N GLY A 158 -6.99 -10.88 44.62
CA GLY A 158 -8.31 -11.42 44.95
C GLY A 158 -9.21 -11.93 43.82
N LYS A 159 -9.08 -13.25 43.58
CA LYS A 159 -10.15 -14.24 43.69
C LYS A 159 -11.18 -14.37 42.54
N ALA A 160 -10.98 -15.46 41.78
CA ALA A 160 -11.94 -16.46 41.30
C ALA A 160 -13.38 -16.02 41.00
N LEU A 161 -13.86 -16.37 39.81
CA LEU A 161 -14.98 -17.32 39.67
C LEU A 161 -14.87 -18.03 38.31
N VAL A 162 -15.06 -19.35 38.40
CA VAL A 162 -15.08 -20.34 37.33
C VAL A 162 -16.49 -20.31 36.73
N ASP A 163 -16.63 -20.36 35.41
CA ASP A 163 -17.68 -21.22 34.86
C ASP A 163 -17.39 -21.70 33.44
N ASN A 164 -17.68 -22.98 33.25
CA ASN A 164 -17.35 -23.80 32.10
C ASN A 164 -18.67 -24.10 31.38
N GLY A 165 -18.97 -23.37 30.30
CA GLY A 165 -20.23 -23.46 29.57
C GLY A 165 -20.05 -24.08 28.18
N ASN A 166 -20.19 -25.40 28.09
CA ASN A 166 -20.23 -26.15 26.83
C ASN A 166 -21.63 -26.03 26.22
N GLY A 167 -21.80 -25.23 25.15
CA GLY A 167 -23.08 -24.95 24.50
C GLY A 167 -23.14 -25.47 23.06
N ASN A 168 -23.82 -26.60 22.87
CA ASN A 168 -24.16 -27.21 21.59
C ASN A 168 -25.36 -26.46 20.98
N GLY A 169 -25.18 -25.78 19.84
CA GLY A 169 -26.25 -25.06 19.12
C GLY A 169 -26.61 -25.74 17.81
N ASN A 170 -27.87 -26.17 17.67
CA ASN A 170 -28.42 -26.92 16.55
C ASN A 170 -29.54 -26.12 15.86
N GLY A 171 -29.51 -26.01 14.52
CA GLY A 171 -30.59 -25.54 13.62
C GLY A 171 -30.92 -24.04 13.67
N ASN A 172 -31.40 -23.35 12.61
CA ASN A 172 -32.13 -23.84 11.44
C ASN A 172 -31.99 -22.81 10.28
N GLY A 173 -31.45 -23.24 9.13
CA GLY A 173 -31.37 -22.43 7.92
C GLY A 173 -32.56 -22.68 7.01
N ASN A 174 -33.32 -21.65 6.66
CA ASN A 174 -34.41 -21.74 5.68
C ASN A 174 -33.88 -21.34 4.29
N GLY A 175 -33.37 -22.32 3.55
CA GLY A 175 -32.98 -22.18 2.15
C GLY A 175 -34.16 -22.48 1.23
N ASN A 176 -34.48 -21.55 0.33
CA ASN A 176 -35.46 -21.76 -0.73
C ASN A 176 -34.70 -22.17 -2.00
N GLY A 177 -34.50 -23.47 -2.18
CA GLY A 177 -33.84 -24.05 -3.34
C GLY A 177 -34.85 -24.51 -4.40
N ASN A 178 -34.61 -24.14 -5.65
CA ASN A 178 -35.30 -24.73 -6.80
C ASN A 178 -34.22 -25.17 -7.80
N GLY A 179 -34.01 -26.48 -7.93
CA GLY A 179 -32.99 -27.04 -8.80
C GLY A 179 -33.02 -28.57 -8.83
N ASN A 180 -33.59 -29.12 -9.90
CA ASN A 180 -33.63 -30.54 -10.22
C ASN A 180 -32.22 -31.12 -10.42
N GLY A 181 -31.88 -32.14 -9.63
CA GLY A 181 -30.67 -32.94 -9.82
C GLY A 181 -30.92 -34.39 -9.42
N ASN A 182 -30.99 -35.26 -10.43
CA ASN A 182 -31.08 -36.72 -10.29
C ASN A 182 -29.68 -37.28 -9.99
N GLY A 183 -29.52 -38.00 -8.88
CA GLY A 183 -28.26 -38.66 -8.53
C GLY A 183 -28.47 -39.83 -7.58
N ASN A 184 -28.34 -41.05 -8.11
CA ASN A 184 -28.43 -42.31 -7.38
C ASN A 184 -27.34 -42.41 -6.30
N GLY A 185 -27.76 -42.76 -5.09
CA GLY A 185 -26.86 -43.18 -4.03
C GLY A 185 -26.35 -44.60 -4.23
N ASN A 186 -25.09 -44.84 -3.89
CA ASN A 186 -24.62 -46.15 -3.47
C ASN A 186 -23.60 -45.95 -2.36
N GLY A 187 -24.05 -46.12 -1.12
CA GLY A 187 -23.17 -46.21 0.03
C GLY A 187 -22.68 -47.65 0.18
N ASN A 188 -21.40 -47.82 0.49
CA ASN A 188 -20.93 -49.00 1.19
C ASN A 188 -19.81 -48.58 2.13
N GLY A 189 -20.10 -48.57 3.43
CA GLY A 189 -19.10 -48.41 4.48
C GLY A 189 -18.60 -49.78 4.93
N ASN A 190 -17.31 -49.86 5.26
CA ASN A 190 -16.91 -50.59 6.46
C ASN A 190 -15.54 -50.10 6.98
N GLY A 191 -15.45 -49.91 8.31
CA GLY A 191 -14.23 -49.53 9.05
C GLY A 191 -13.16 -50.62 9.02
N ASN A 192 -11.98 -50.49 9.63
CA ASN A 192 -11.61 -49.79 10.86
C ASN A 192 -10.07 -49.75 10.92
N GLY A 193 -9.44 -48.73 11.50
CA GLY A 193 -8.00 -48.75 11.74
C GLY A 193 -7.44 -47.40 12.14
N ALA A 194 -7.31 -47.20 13.46
CA ALA A 194 -6.79 -46.02 14.13
C ALA A 194 -5.65 -45.29 13.38
N MET A 195 -5.93 -44.06 12.93
CA MET A 195 -4.88 -43.08 12.65
C MET A 195 -5.06 -41.88 13.57
N SER A 196 -3.99 -41.62 14.32
CA SER A 196 -3.80 -40.51 15.24
C SER A 196 -4.24 -39.19 14.61
N ALA A 197 -5.07 -38.44 15.34
CA ALA A 197 -5.61 -37.14 14.95
C ALA A 197 -4.54 -36.06 14.67
N VAL A 198 -3.25 -36.37 14.78
CA VAL A 198 -2.13 -35.45 14.56
C VAL A 198 -1.81 -35.24 13.06
N ALA A 199 -2.18 -36.18 12.18
CA ALA A 199 -1.81 -36.10 10.76
C ALA A 199 -2.74 -35.18 9.92
N ALA A 200 -3.97 -34.92 10.37
CA ALA A 200 -4.90 -34.05 9.65
C ALA A 200 -4.67 -32.55 9.92
N GLN A 201 -4.00 -32.19 11.02
CA GLN A 201 -3.66 -30.79 11.32
C GLN A 201 -2.42 -30.28 10.57
N HIS A 202 -1.59 -31.15 9.98
CA HIS A 202 -0.36 -30.73 9.29
C HIS A 202 -0.52 -30.50 7.78
N ALA A 203 -1.62 -30.94 7.16
CA ALA A 203 -1.88 -30.72 5.74
C ALA A 203 -2.28 -29.26 5.42
N LEU A 204 -2.59 -28.45 6.43
CA LEU A 204 -2.98 -27.04 6.29
C LEU A 204 -1.82 -26.04 6.50
N CYS A 205 -0.67 -26.46 7.06
CA CYS A 205 0.47 -25.55 7.34
C CYS A 205 1.53 -25.54 6.20
N LEU A 206 1.20 -26.06 5.00
CA LEU A 206 2.06 -26.01 3.80
C LEU A 206 1.71 -24.88 2.80
N SER A 207 0.61 -24.14 2.99
CA SER A 207 0.23 -23.06 2.05
C SER A 207 -0.08 -21.71 2.69
N GLN A 208 -0.08 -21.59 4.02
CA GLN A 208 -0.21 -20.30 4.71
C GLN A 208 0.70 -20.30 5.94
N GLY A 209 1.71 -19.43 5.91
CA GLY A 209 2.74 -19.33 6.94
C GLY A 209 2.30 -18.69 8.26
N GLU A 210 1.15 -19.09 8.81
CA GLU A 210 0.72 -18.66 10.15
C GLU A 210 0.04 -19.83 10.90
N CYS A 211 0.81 -20.55 11.71
CA CYS A 211 0.28 -21.53 12.66
C CYS A 211 0.03 -20.80 14.00
N GLN A 212 -1.25 -20.51 14.36
CA GLN A 212 -1.64 -20.00 15.69
C GLN A 212 -1.66 -21.16 16.71
N MET A 213 -0.91 -21.00 17.81
CA MET A 213 -0.85 -21.99 18.91
C MET A 213 -1.60 -21.50 20.16
N PRO A 214 -2.28 -22.38 20.92
CA PRO A 214 -2.71 -22.10 22.27
C PRO A 214 -1.53 -22.14 23.25
N SER A 215 -1.60 -21.33 24.30
CA SER A 215 -0.58 -21.14 25.33
C SER A 215 -0.39 -22.39 26.21
N ASN A 216 0.46 -23.33 25.77
CA ASN A 216 1.34 -24.22 26.57
C ASN A 216 1.79 -25.48 25.78
N GLY A 217 2.62 -25.32 24.72
CA GLY A 217 3.19 -26.46 23.98
C GLY A 217 4.56 -26.15 23.36
N GLU A 218 5.41 -27.18 23.25
CA GLU A 218 6.84 -27.15 22.88
C GLU A 218 7.16 -26.52 21.51
N ILE A 219 8.39 -26.01 21.38
CA ILE A 219 8.97 -25.39 20.18
C ILE A 219 8.96 -26.37 19.01
N CYS A 220 8.35 -25.99 17.88
CA CYS A 220 8.42 -26.75 16.64
C CYS A 220 9.78 -26.49 15.95
N ILE A 221 10.66 -27.50 15.93
CA ILE A 221 11.89 -27.48 15.14
C ILE A 221 11.60 -28.26 13.85
N PRO A 222 11.73 -27.67 12.64
CA PRO A 222 11.62 -28.41 11.40
C PRO A 222 12.70 -29.50 11.33
N THR A 223 12.29 -30.77 11.31
CA THR A 223 13.19 -31.91 11.12
C THR A 223 13.55 -32.06 9.64
N GLU A 224 14.85 -32.19 9.35
CA GLU A 224 15.35 -32.49 7.99
C GLU A 224 14.86 -33.86 7.48
N PRO A 225 14.54 -34.02 6.18
CA PRO A 225 14.14 -35.32 5.65
C PRO A 225 15.35 -36.26 5.52
N LEU A 226 15.31 -37.35 6.28
CA LEU A 226 16.23 -38.50 6.17
C LEU A 226 16.02 -39.24 4.84
N GLY A 227 17.08 -39.28 4.02
CA GLY A 227 17.19 -40.18 2.87
C GLY A 227 18.64 -40.31 2.40
N LYS A 228 19.39 -41.28 2.95
CA LYS A 228 20.68 -41.75 2.40
C LYS A 228 20.45 -43.02 1.56
N PRO A 229 21.33 -43.28 0.57
CA PRO A 229 22.11 -44.51 0.66
C PRO A 229 23.63 -44.26 0.79
N ARG A 230 24.27 -45.20 1.51
CA ARG A 230 25.71 -45.48 1.72
C ARG A 230 26.50 -45.48 0.38
N THR A 231 27.82 -45.26 0.24
CA THR A 231 29.11 -45.48 0.96
C THR A 231 30.15 -44.76 0.06
N ALA A 232 31.28 -44.16 0.44
CA ALA A 232 32.42 -44.62 1.23
C ALA A 232 33.38 -43.42 1.44
N THR A 233 34.07 -43.38 2.56
CA THR A 233 35.23 -42.49 2.84
C THR A 233 36.46 -42.94 2.03
N PRO A 234 37.42 -42.03 1.75
CA PRO A 234 38.57 -41.95 2.65
C PRO A 234 39.05 -40.52 2.99
N GLU A 235 39.96 -40.52 3.96
CA GLU A 235 40.66 -39.49 4.75
C GLU A 235 41.26 -38.25 4.06
N PRO A 236 41.65 -37.22 4.85
CA PRO A 236 42.20 -35.96 4.36
C PRO A 236 43.72 -36.07 4.12
N ALA A 237 44.16 -35.68 2.93
CA ALA A 237 45.56 -35.38 2.67
C ALA A 237 45.74 -33.86 2.54
N SER A 238 46.54 -33.32 3.46
CA SER A 238 47.26 -32.07 3.28
C SER A 238 48.15 -32.14 2.02
N ILE A 239 48.47 -30.99 1.42
CA ILE A 239 49.81 -30.65 0.86
C ILE A 239 49.77 -29.30 0.11
N SER A 240 50.61 -28.39 0.63
CA SER A 240 51.44 -27.35 0.01
C SER A 240 50.94 -26.45 -1.12
N ALA A 241 51.17 -25.15 -0.89
CA ALA A 241 51.45 -24.16 -1.92
C ALA A 241 52.68 -24.54 -2.78
N SER A 242 52.55 -24.37 -4.10
CA SER A 242 53.68 -24.07 -5.00
C SER A 242 53.12 -23.36 -6.25
N GLY A 243 53.85 -22.32 -6.71
CA GLY A 243 53.35 -21.33 -7.67
C GLY A 243 53.57 -21.65 -9.15
N GLY A 244 53.07 -20.75 -9.99
CA GLY A 244 53.36 -20.67 -11.43
C GLY A 244 52.31 -19.85 -12.20
N PRO A 245 52.71 -18.89 -13.07
CA PRO A 245 51.82 -17.86 -13.62
C PRO A 245 51.04 -18.35 -14.84
N GLY A 246 49.73 -18.08 -14.87
CA GLY A 246 48.85 -18.38 -15.99
C GLY A 246 48.07 -17.15 -16.42
N SER A 247 48.44 -16.62 -17.58
CA SER A 247 47.79 -15.50 -18.25
C SER A 247 46.35 -15.80 -18.69
N GLY A 248 45.49 -14.80 -18.56
CA GLY A 248 44.44 -14.55 -19.55
C GLY A 248 43.09 -15.24 -19.34
N SER A 249 42.24 -14.63 -18.53
CA SER A 249 40.88 -14.30 -18.97
C SER A 249 40.31 -13.26 -18.01
N LYS A 250 40.25 -11.99 -18.44
CA LYS A 250 39.41 -10.97 -17.78
C LYS A 250 37.97 -11.30 -18.14
N ALA A 251 37.39 -12.30 -17.47
CA ALA A 251 35.96 -12.39 -17.35
C ALA A 251 35.52 -11.18 -16.53
N ALA A 252 34.76 -10.28 -17.17
CA ALA A 252 34.09 -9.19 -16.49
C ALA A 252 33.29 -9.80 -15.34
N LEU A 253 33.68 -9.45 -14.12
CA LEU A 253 32.85 -9.64 -12.95
C LEU A 253 31.61 -8.77 -13.21
N GLU A 254 30.55 -9.37 -13.76
CA GLU A 254 29.23 -8.76 -13.76
C GLU A 254 28.95 -8.35 -12.33
N LYS A 255 28.96 -7.04 -12.09
CA LYS A 255 28.41 -6.46 -10.89
C LYS A 255 26.93 -6.84 -10.92
N CYS A 256 26.59 -7.94 -10.25
CA CYS A 256 25.23 -8.22 -9.83
C CYS A 256 24.84 -7.08 -8.89
N GLY A 257 24.32 -6.00 -9.47
CA GLY A 257 23.84 -4.85 -8.74
C GLY A 257 22.66 -5.33 -7.91
N THR A 258 22.82 -5.32 -6.59
CA THR A 258 21.70 -5.56 -5.69
C THR A 258 20.73 -4.39 -5.88
N ILE A 259 19.67 -4.58 -6.67
CA ILE A 259 18.61 -3.59 -6.85
C ILE A 259 17.84 -3.55 -5.53
N PHE A 260 18.07 -2.48 -4.75
CA PHE A 260 17.42 -2.29 -3.47
C PHE A 260 16.12 -1.52 -3.69
N PHE A 261 14.97 -2.20 -3.67
CA PHE A 261 13.67 -1.52 -3.75
C PHE A 261 13.42 -0.78 -2.42
N CYS A 262 13.66 0.53 -2.40
CA CYS A 262 13.52 1.37 -1.21
C CYS A 262 12.79 2.68 -1.54
N ALA A 263 12.01 3.15 -0.58
CA ALA A 263 11.36 4.45 -0.64
C ALA A 263 12.41 5.57 -0.54
N SER A 264 12.32 6.57 -1.41
CA SER A 264 13.03 7.84 -1.26
C SER A 264 12.61 8.52 0.05
N ARG A 265 13.38 9.53 0.49
CA ARG A 265 13.01 10.29 1.69
C ARG A 265 11.62 10.91 1.58
N THR A 266 11.25 11.45 0.43
CA THR A 266 9.93 12.03 0.19
C THR A 266 8.84 10.96 0.20
N THR A 267 9.04 9.85 -0.52
CA THR A 267 8.09 8.72 -0.53
C THR A 267 7.89 8.16 0.88
N LYS A 268 8.97 8.01 1.65
CA LYS A 268 8.89 7.57 3.05
C LYS A 268 8.11 8.56 3.91
N ALA A 269 8.34 9.86 3.75
CA ALA A 269 7.57 10.89 4.47
C ALA A 269 6.08 10.85 4.11
N TYR A 270 5.74 10.53 2.86
CA TYR A 270 4.36 10.30 2.42
C TYR A 270 3.73 9.08 3.10
N ILE A 271 4.45 7.96 3.10
CA ILE A 271 4.02 6.72 3.78
C ILE A 271 3.78 6.98 5.27
N ASP A 272 4.72 7.65 5.93
CA ASP A 272 4.63 7.94 7.36
C ASP A 272 3.46 8.91 7.66
N MET A 273 3.21 9.90 6.78
CA MET A 273 2.04 10.81 6.86
C MET A 273 0.73 10.03 6.74
N PHE A 274 0.61 9.12 5.77
CA PHE A 274 -0.55 8.27 5.59
C PHE A 274 -0.83 7.37 6.79
N MET A 275 0.21 6.76 7.36
CA MET A 275 0.04 5.95 8.58
C MET A 275 -0.39 6.83 9.77
N SER A 276 0.12 8.05 9.86
CA SER A 276 -0.27 9.02 10.90
C SER A 276 -1.72 9.47 10.78
N ALA A 277 -2.16 9.88 9.58
CA ALA A 277 -3.54 10.26 9.29
C ALA A 277 -4.54 9.11 9.48
N GLY A 278 -4.08 7.88 9.21
CA GLY A 278 -4.83 6.65 9.48
C GLY A 278 -4.86 6.23 10.96
N SER A 279 -4.03 6.80 11.83
CA SER A 279 -3.92 6.35 13.23
C SER A 279 -5.21 6.59 14.04
N SER A 280 -5.41 5.81 15.11
CA SER A 280 -6.62 5.89 15.95
C SER A 280 -6.83 7.25 16.64
N GLY A 281 -5.78 8.06 16.78
CA GLY A 281 -5.85 9.40 17.36
C GLY A 281 -6.31 10.51 16.39
N VAL A 282 -6.40 10.21 15.10
CA VAL A 282 -6.78 11.16 14.05
C VAL A 282 -8.22 10.90 13.59
N SER A 283 -9.01 11.97 13.45
CA SER A 283 -10.42 11.87 13.07
C SER A 283 -10.61 11.44 11.61
N VAL A 284 -11.81 10.95 11.27
CA VAL A 284 -12.16 10.61 9.88
C VAL A 284 -12.14 11.84 8.98
N VAL A 285 -12.56 13.01 9.50
CA VAL A 285 -12.54 14.28 8.76
C VAL A 285 -11.12 14.67 8.35
N GLU A 286 -10.15 14.57 9.29
CA GLU A 286 -8.74 14.81 8.98
C GLU A 286 -8.20 13.81 7.95
N GLY A 287 -8.56 12.54 8.07
CA GLY A 287 -8.22 11.51 7.09
C GLY A 287 -8.78 11.80 5.70
N LEU A 288 -10.06 12.18 5.60
CA LEU A 288 -10.67 12.59 4.33
C LEU A 288 -10.04 13.87 3.77
N ALA A 289 -9.61 14.80 4.62
CA ALA A 289 -8.86 15.97 4.19
C ALA A 289 -7.52 15.58 3.56
N VAL A 290 -6.81 14.61 4.14
CA VAL A 290 -5.58 14.07 3.57
C VAL A 290 -5.84 13.41 2.22
N LEU A 291 -6.84 12.53 2.13
CA LEU A 291 -7.24 11.87 0.89
C LEU A 291 -7.61 12.90 -0.20
N TRP A 292 -8.52 13.81 0.08
CA TRP A 292 -8.93 14.83 -0.89
C TRP A 292 -7.75 15.71 -1.33
N ALA A 293 -6.89 16.11 -0.39
CA ALA A 293 -5.76 16.98 -0.66
C ALA A 293 -4.72 16.32 -1.58
N THR A 294 -4.43 15.02 -1.40
CA THR A 294 -3.54 14.30 -2.32
C THR A 294 -4.15 14.19 -3.72
N GLU A 295 -5.44 13.83 -3.81
CA GLU A 295 -6.13 13.64 -5.09
C GLU A 295 -6.28 14.95 -5.88
N VAL A 296 -6.60 16.06 -5.21
CA VAL A 296 -6.71 17.37 -5.86
C VAL A 296 -5.36 17.92 -6.32
N CYS A 297 -4.27 17.62 -5.59
CA CYS A 297 -2.92 17.96 -6.05
C CYS A 297 -2.57 17.14 -7.29
N TYR A 298 -2.82 15.83 -7.27
CA TYR A 298 -2.54 14.94 -8.39
C TYR A 298 -3.34 15.34 -9.66
N LEU A 299 -4.65 15.60 -9.52
CA LEU A 299 -5.50 16.08 -10.61
C LEU A 299 -4.98 17.38 -11.23
N ARG A 300 -4.57 18.35 -10.39
CA ARG A 300 -4.02 19.63 -10.87
C ARG A 300 -2.70 19.44 -11.60
N SER A 301 -1.82 18.60 -11.07
CA SER A 301 -0.54 18.24 -11.68
C SER A 301 -0.71 17.65 -13.07
N TRP A 302 -1.58 16.66 -13.23
CA TRP A 302 -1.81 16.02 -14.52
C TRP A 302 -2.61 16.87 -15.50
N ARG A 303 -3.46 17.77 -15.01
CA ARG A 303 -4.07 18.81 -15.87
C ARG A 303 -3.06 19.80 -16.41
N TYR A 304 -2.04 20.15 -15.61
CA TYR A 304 -0.93 20.96 -16.08
C TYR A 304 -0.13 20.22 -17.17
N ALA A 305 0.22 18.95 -16.94
CA ALA A 305 0.89 18.12 -17.95
C ALA A 305 0.05 18.00 -19.24
N ALA A 306 -1.26 17.75 -19.12
CA ALA A 306 -2.19 17.70 -20.25
C ALA A 306 -2.28 19.02 -21.01
N ARG A 307 -2.17 20.16 -20.32
CA ARG A 307 -2.08 21.47 -20.99
C ARG A 307 -0.79 21.59 -21.79
N CYS A 308 0.35 21.23 -21.20
CA CYS A 308 1.63 21.23 -21.92
C CYS A 308 1.62 20.27 -23.12
N MET A 309 0.93 19.14 -23.02
CA MET A 309 0.71 18.19 -24.11
C MET A 309 -0.09 18.79 -25.27
N ARG A 310 -1.12 19.59 -24.99
CA ARG A 310 -1.90 20.27 -26.04
C ARG A 310 -1.19 21.46 -26.69
N GLU A 311 -0.26 22.09 -25.98
CA GLU A 311 0.55 23.19 -26.49
C GLU A 311 1.68 22.69 -27.41
N ASP A 312 2.07 21.43 -27.27
CA ASP A 312 3.06 20.80 -28.13
C ASP A 312 2.45 20.43 -29.47
N VAL A 313 3.06 20.88 -30.57
CA VAL A 313 2.52 20.78 -31.94
C VAL A 313 2.85 19.43 -32.59
N SER A 314 3.43 18.49 -31.84
CA SER A 314 3.75 17.16 -32.35
C SER A 314 2.46 16.43 -32.73
N SER A 315 2.42 15.91 -33.96
CA SER A 315 1.35 15.04 -34.43
C SER A 315 1.20 13.87 -33.46
N GLY A 316 -0.02 13.45 -33.14
CA GLY A 316 -0.36 12.44 -32.10
C GLY A 316 0.20 11.01 -32.28
N ASP A 317 1.33 10.87 -32.96
CA ASP A 317 2.26 9.77 -32.86
C ASP A 317 3.30 10.08 -31.77
N TYR A 318 3.13 9.49 -30.59
CA TYR A 318 4.00 9.68 -29.43
C TYR A 318 5.14 8.66 -29.37
N SER A 319 5.31 7.81 -30.39
CA SER A 319 6.37 6.80 -30.43
C SER A 319 7.78 7.40 -30.39
N CYS A 320 7.91 8.67 -30.77
CA CYS A 320 9.16 9.43 -30.75
C CYS A 320 9.47 10.09 -29.40
N ASP A 321 8.56 10.02 -28.42
CA ASP A 321 8.78 10.58 -27.09
C ASP A 321 9.95 9.86 -26.40
N ALA A 322 10.64 10.56 -25.50
CA ALA A 322 11.81 10.04 -24.78
C ALA A 322 11.48 8.85 -23.85
N ASP A 323 10.21 8.67 -23.49
CA ASP A 323 9.69 7.52 -22.77
C ASP A 323 9.01 6.49 -23.68
N GLY A 324 9.02 6.72 -24.99
CA GLY A 324 8.32 5.91 -26.01
C GLY A 324 6.81 6.13 -26.05
N GLY A 325 6.29 7.20 -25.43
CA GLY A 325 4.87 7.60 -25.45
C GLY A 325 4.10 7.20 -24.20
N ALA A 326 4.74 6.56 -23.21
CA ALA A 326 4.08 5.99 -22.04
C ALA A 326 3.22 7.02 -21.27
N LEU A 327 3.76 8.21 -21.01
CA LEU A 327 3.06 9.26 -20.29
C LEU A 327 1.88 9.82 -21.08
N ARG A 328 2.10 10.19 -22.34
CA ARG A 328 1.07 10.82 -23.19
C ARG A 328 -0.04 9.85 -23.61
N GLU A 329 0.28 8.58 -23.84
CA GLU A 329 -0.68 7.57 -24.30
C GLU A 329 -1.46 6.88 -23.18
N LYS A 330 -0.92 6.81 -21.96
CA LYS A 330 -1.53 6.02 -20.86
C LYS A 330 -1.88 6.84 -19.63
N PHE A 331 -0.95 7.65 -19.16
CA PHE A 331 -1.04 8.24 -17.83
C PHE A 331 -1.73 9.60 -17.80
N ILE A 332 -1.35 10.53 -18.69
CA ILE A 332 -1.85 11.91 -18.68
C ILE A 332 -3.36 11.93 -18.89
N GLU A 333 -3.90 11.18 -19.86
CA GLU A 333 -5.33 11.13 -20.11
C GLU A 333 -6.10 10.53 -18.93
N ASN A 334 -5.58 9.46 -18.31
CA ASN A 334 -6.21 8.81 -17.17
C ASN A 334 -6.39 9.77 -15.98
N TRP A 335 -5.32 10.48 -15.61
CA TRP A 335 -5.31 11.35 -14.42
C TRP A 335 -5.73 12.80 -14.67
N SER A 336 -6.02 13.17 -15.91
CA SER A 336 -6.64 14.45 -16.24
C SER A 336 -8.10 14.32 -16.70
N SER A 337 -8.63 13.09 -16.65
CA SER A 337 -9.98 12.73 -17.09
C SER A 337 -11.09 13.41 -16.29
N VAL A 338 -12.28 13.46 -16.88
CA VAL A 338 -13.48 13.99 -16.23
C VAL A 338 -14.00 13.04 -15.16
N GLU A 339 -13.77 11.73 -15.34
CA GLU A 339 -14.08 10.68 -14.39
C GLU A 339 -13.25 10.85 -13.11
N PHE A 340 -11.94 11.06 -13.26
CA PHE A 340 -11.06 11.30 -12.12
C PHE A 340 -11.41 12.61 -11.39
N GLU A 341 -11.70 13.70 -12.12
CA GLU A 341 -12.21 14.93 -11.50
C GLU A 341 -13.52 14.69 -10.72
N GLY A 342 -14.45 13.92 -11.28
CA GLY A 342 -15.70 13.56 -10.61
C GLY A 342 -15.44 12.86 -9.28
N PHE A 343 -14.50 11.92 -9.26
CA PHE A 343 -14.07 11.25 -8.04
C PHE A 343 -13.44 12.23 -7.02
N VAL A 344 -12.52 13.10 -7.44
CA VAL A 344 -11.91 14.11 -6.55
C VAL A 344 -12.97 15.03 -5.94
N ASN A 345 -13.94 15.47 -6.75
CA ASN A 345 -15.05 16.31 -6.29
C ASN A 345 -15.93 15.57 -5.28
N GLN A 346 -16.23 14.29 -5.51
CA GLN A 346 -17.01 13.47 -4.58
C GLN A 346 -16.32 13.34 -3.21
N ILE A 347 -15.00 13.19 -3.16
CA ILE A 347 -14.26 13.20 -1.87
C ILE A 347 -14.43 14.56 -1.18
N GLY A 348 -14.31 15.65 -1.95
CA GLY A 348 -14.46 17.02 -1.44
C GLY A 348 -15.85 17.28 -0.85
N ASP A 349 -16.91 16.84 -1.56
CA ASP A 349 -18.29 16.97 -1.11
C ASP A 349 -18.53 16.23 0.21
N VAL A 350 -18.02 15.00 0.34
CA VAL A 350 -18.12 14.22 1.58
C VAL A 350 -17.33 14.87 2.73
N LEU A 351 -16.14 15.38 2.45
CA LEU A 351 -15.33 16.11 3.43
C LEU A 351 -16.07 17.34 3.96
N ASP A 352 -16.63 18.15 3.05
CA ASP A 352 -17.37 19.35 3.40
C ASP A 352 -18.67 19.03 4.14
N GLU A 353 -19.37 17.95 3.75
CA GLU A 353 -20.54 17.44 4.45
C GLU A 353 -20.20 17.08 5.91
N MET A 354 -19.16 16.26 6.12
CA MET A 354 -18.75 15.82 7.46
C MET A 354 -18.22 16.98 8.31
N ALA A 355 -17.44 17.89 7.72
CA ALA A 355 -16.96 19.08 8.42
C ALA A 355 -18.13 20.00 8.84
N GLY A 356 -19.17 20.11 8.02
CA GLY A 356 -20.39 20.88 8.30
C GLY A 356 -21.27 20.32 9.43
N GLN A 357 -21.09 19.05 9.80
CA GLN A 357 -21.80 18.40 10.90
C GLN A 357 -21.17 18.67 12.28
N ILE A 358 -19.97 19.23 12.34
CA ILE A 358 -19.28 19.54 13.59
C ILE A 358 -20.03 20.66 14.33
N LYS A 359 -20.46 20.36 15.56
CA LYS A 359 -21.18 21.28 16.43
C LYS A 359 -20.20 22.08 17.28
N GLY A 360 -20.43 23.39 17.34
CA GLY A 360 -19.60 24.32 18.13
C GLY A 360 -18.60 25.07 17.25
N ALA A 361 -18.51 26.39 17.47
CA ALA A 361 -17.65 27.25 16.66
C ALA A 361 -16.17 26.99 16.96
N GLU A 362 -15.82 26.74 18.23
CA GLU A 362 -14.47 26.43 18.66
C GLU A 362 -14.00 25.09 18.09
N GLU A 363 -14.82 24.05 18.19
CA GLU A 363 -14.54 22.72 17.65
C GLU A 363 -14.39 22.72 16.13
N SER A 364 -15.24 23.48 15.43
CA SER A 364 -15.14 23.65 13.98
C SER A 364 -13.83 24.35 13.57
N GLU A 365 -13.42 25.39 14.31
CA GLU A 365 -12.15 26.09 14.05
C GLU A 365 -10.93 25.20 14.37
N ILE A 366 -10.97 24.43 15.46
CA ILE A 366 -9.92 23.46 15.78
C ILE A 366 -9.79 22.42 14.67
N MET A 367 -10.91 21.86 14.17
CA MET A 367 -10.89 20.90 13.08
C MET A 367 -10.30 21.52 11.80
N ARG A 368 -10.69 22.76 11.48
CA ARG A 368 -10.16 23.48 10.32
C ARG A 368 -8.64 23.69 10.45
N GLY A 369 -8.16 24.06 11.63
CA GLY A 369 -6.74 24.20 11.93
C GLY A 369 -5.96 22.90 11.69
N ARG A 370 -6.48 21.77 12.20
CA ARG A 370 -5.87 20.44 11.98
C ARG A 370 -5.83 20.05 10.51
N CYS A 371 -6.94 20.22 9.79
CA CYS A 371 -6.99 19.94 8.35
C CYS A 371 -6.03 20.84 7.55
N LEU A 372 -5.83 22.09 7.98
CA LEU A 372 -4.86 23.00 7.38
C LEU A 372 -3.42 22.55 7.58
N GLU A 373 -3.08 21.97 8.73
CA GLU A 373 -1.75 21.40 8.97
C GLU A 373 -1.46 20.24 8.01
N TRP A 374 -2.42 19.32 7.86
CA TRP A 374 -2.33 18.23 6.87
C TRP A 374 -2.18 18.77 5.45
N TRP A 375 -3.01 19.73 5.06
CA TRP A 375 -2.94 20.38 3.75
C TRP A 375 -1.56 20.98 3.47
N ARG A 376 -0.98 21.71 4.43
CA ARG A 376 0.35 22.31 4.28
C ARG A 376 1.43 21.25 4.12
N GLN A 377 1.34 20.15 4.88
CA GLN A 377 2.28 19.03 4.77
C GLN A 377 2.20 18.37 3.38
N ILE A 378 0.99 18.13 2.87
CA ILE A 378 0.77 17.52 1.56
C ILE A 378 1.32 18.40 0.45
N VAL A 379 0.97 19.68 0.43
CA VAL A 379 1.49 20.62 -0.59
C VAL A 379 3.03 20.69 -0.55
N TRP A 380 3.62 20.59 0.63
CA TRP A 380 5.09 20.55 0.78
C TRP A 380 5.71 19.25 0.25
N LEU A 381 5.05 18.11 0.47
CA LEU A 381 5.47 16.80 -0.04
C LEU A 381 5.33 16.72 -1.57
N GLU A 382 4.19 17.14 -2.12
CA GLU A 382 3.91 17.19 -3.55
C GLU A 382 4.97 17.99 -4.33
N GLU A 383 5.36 19.14 -3.80
CA GLU A 383 6.45 19.95 -4.40
C GLU A 383 7.78 19.20 -4.51
N ARG A 384 8.03 18.20 -3.65
CA ARG A 384 9.29 17.45 -3.55
C ARG A 384 9.19 16.02 -4.09
N PHE A 385 8.00 15.62 -4.52
CA PHE A 385 7.75 14.27 -4.99
C PHE A 385 8.24 14.07 -6.42
N TRP A 386 8.17 15.13 -7.22
CA TRP A 386 8.61 15.13 -8.60
C TRP A 386 10.15 15.16 -8.69
N PRO A 387 10.77 14.28 -9.50
CA PRO A 387 12.20 14.35 -9.77
C PRO A 387 12.62 15.65 -10.47
N ASP A 388 13.86 16.05 -10.24
CA ASP A 388 14.52 17.10 -11.01
C ASP A 388 14.71 16.66 -12.48
N VAL A 389 14.51 17.59 -13.42
CA VAL A 389 14.59 17.37 -14.88
C VAL A 389 15.51 18.33 -15.59
#